data_AF-A0A1B7KXS6-F1
#
_entry.id   AF-A0A1B7KXS6-F1
#
_cell.length_a   1.000
_cell.length_b   1.000
_cell.length_c   1.000
_cell.angle_alpha   90.00
_cell.angle_beta   90.00
_cell.angle_gamma   90.00
#
_symmetry.space_group_name_H-M   'P 1'
#
loop_
_entity.id
_entity.type
_entity.pdbx_description
1 polymer ?
#
loop_
_entity_poly.entity_id
_entity_poly.type
_entity_poly.pdbx_seq_one_letter_code
_entity_poly.pdbx_strand_id
1 'polypeptide(L)' 'MARKGITKKDLARSLNLRYPTVVDKTNGKSRFYLDEAIKIKETFFPDLDLEYLFESDITEKGA' A
#
# COMPACT_ATOMS: atom_id res chain seq x y z
N MET A 1 4.70 -4.59 3.02
CA MET A 1 5.06 -3.37 3.81
C MET A 1 5.87 -3.67 5.07
N ALA A 2 5.38 -4.49 6.01
CA ALA A 2 6.08 -4.77 7.28
C ALA A 2 7.48 -5.39 7.11
N ARG A 3 7.68 -6.23 6.07
CA ARG A 3 8.98 -6.87 5.76
C ARG A 3 10.09 -5.88 5.37
N LYS A 4 9.74 -4.68 4.89
CA LYS A 4 10.68 -3.59 4.54
C LYS A 4 10.72 -2.48 5.61
N GLY A 5 10.09 -2.66 6.77
CA GLY A 5 10.05 -1.66 7.84
C GLY A 5 9.23 -0.41 7.52
N ILE A 6 8.44 -0.41 6.44
CA ILE A 6 7.63 0.75 6.03
C ILE A 6 6.43 0.89 6.97
N THR A 7 6.32 2.04 7.63
CA THR A 7 5.21 2.30 8.56
C THR A 7 4.06 3.03 7.85
N LYS A 8 2.85 2.93 8.43
CA LYS A 8 1.69 3.70 7.95
C LYS A 8 1.91 5.22 8.06
N LYS A 9 2.76 5.67 8.98
CA LYS A 9 3.18 7.09 9.08
C LYS A 9 4.03 7.51 7.88
N ASP A 10 4.87 6.63 7.35
CA ASP A 10 5.68 6.92 6.17
C ASP A 10 4.82 7.03 4.92
N LEU A 11 3.85 6.13 4.76
CA LEU A 11 2.82 6.25 3.71
C LEU A 11 2.04 7.57 3.82
N ALA A 12 1.61 7.95 5.02
CA ALA A 12 0.89 9.20 5.23
C ALA A 12 1.73 10.42 4.81
N ARG A 13 3.03 10.42 5.15
CA ARG A 13 3.97 11.49 4.75
C ARG A 13 4.21 11.51 3.24
N SER A 14 4.45 10.36 2.60
CA SER A 14 4.70 10.28 1.15
C SER A 14 3.46 10.70 0.34
N LEU A 15 2.28 10.23 0.74
CA LEU A 15 1.02 10.52 0.04
C LEU A 15 0.41 11.88 0.41
N ASN A 16 0.98 12.59 1.38
CA ASN A 16 0.39 13.81 1.95
C ASN A 16 -1.06 13.58 2.43
N LEU A 17 -1.31 12.41 3.02
CA LEU A 17 -2.60 12.01 3.56
C LEU A 17 -2.58 12.06 5.09
N ARG A 18 -3.76 12.21 5.69
CA ARG A 18 -3.90 12.06 7.13
C ARG A 18 -3.67 10.59 7.51
N TYR A 19 -3.02 10.37 8.65
CA TYR A 19 -2.77 9.01 9.16
C TYR A 19 -4.03 8.13 9.22
N PRO A 20 -5.20 8.61 9.71
CA PRO A 20 -6.43 7.81 9.71
C PRO A 20 -6.87 7.40 8.29
N THR A 21 -6.68 8.26 7.30
CA THR A 21 -7.01 7.95 5.89
C THR A 21 -6.17 6.80 5.37
N VAL A 22 -4.87 6.77 5.67
CA VAL A 22 -3.99 5.65 5.29
C VAL A 22 -4.40 4.37 6.01
N VAL A 23 -4.78 4.46 7.29
CA VAL A 23 -5.30 3.31 8.04
C VAL A 23 -6.58 2.78 7.40
N ASP A 24 -7.53 3.64 7.06
CA ASP A 24 -8.78 3.24 6.42
C ASP A 24 -8.55 2.65 5.03
N LYS A 25 -7.61 3.20 4.24
CA LYS A 25 -7.22 2.65 2.93
C LYS A 25 -6.56 1.27 3.05
N THR A 26 -5.57 1.14 3.94
CA THR A 26 -4.86 -0.14 4.18
C THR A 26 -5.75 -1.22 4.79
N ASN A 27 -6.77 -0.84 5.57
CA ASN A 27 -7.77 -1.77 6.10
C ASN A 27 -8.91 -2.07 5.11
N GLY A 28 -8.88 -1.52 3.89
CA GLY A 28 -9.88 -1.79 2.85
C GLY A 28 -11.20 -1.04 2.99
N LYS A 29 -11.35 -0.11 3.95
CA LYS A 29 -12.55 0.75 4.06
C LYS A 29 -12.65 1.76 2.93
N SER A 30 -11.52 2.11 2.32
CA SER A 30 -11.44 2.98 1.15
C SER A 30 -10.35 2.46 0.20
N ARG A 31 -10.43 2.81 -1.09
CA ARG A 31 -9.46 2.36 -2.09
C ARG A 31 -8.30 3.34 -2.23
N PHE A 32 -7.13 2.83 -2.64
CA PHE A 32 -6.07 3.68 -3.18
C PHE A 32 -6.42 4.10 -4.60
N TYR A 33 -6.15 5.36 -4.93
CA TYR A 33 -6.17 5.84 -6.31
C TYR A 33 -4.91 5.41 -7.06
N LEU A 34 -4.96 5.40 -8.39
CA LEU A 34 -3.86 4.91 -9.22
C LEU A 34 -2.58 5.75 -9.04
N ASP A 35 -2.73 7.07 -8.96
CA ASP A 35 -1.64 8.01 -8.68
C ASP A 35 -1.00 7.77 -7.30
N GLU A 36 -1.81 7.51 -6.27
CA GLU A 36 -1.32 7.13 -4.95
C GLU A 36 -0.54 5.81 -5.00
N ALA A 37 -1.04 4.82 -5.74
CA ALA A 37 -0.38 3.52 -5.90
C ALA A 37 0.96 3.66 -6.64
N ILE A 38 1.00 4.41 -7.74
CA ILE A 38 2.24 4.72 -8.46
C ILE A 38 3.25 5.40 -7.53
N LYS A 39 2.80 6.39 -6.76
CA LYS A 39 3.68 7.10 -5.81
C LYS A 39 4.22 6.18 -4.71
N ILE A 40 3.41 5.27 -4.18
CA ILE A 40 3.86 4.24 -3.24
C ILE A 40 4.92 3.36 -3.89
N LYS A 41 4.69 2.90 -5.12
CA LYS A 41 5.63 2.08 -5.87
C LYS A 41 6.96 2.81 -6.03
N GLU A 42 6.95 4.02 -6.57
CA GLU A 42 8.18 4.79 -6.81
C GLU A 42 8.94 5.12 -5.52
N THR A 43 8.23 5.42 -4.42
CA THR A 43 8.87 5.82 -3.16
C THR A 43 9.42 4.63 -2.36
N PHE A 44 8.70 3.51 -2.33
CA PHE A 44 8.95 2.42 -1.39
C PHE A 44 9.32 1.09 -2.04
N PHE A 45 8.95 0.90 -3.30
CA PHE A 45 9.13 -0.33 -4.06
C PHE A 45 9.58 -0.03 -5.51
N PRO A 46 10.65 0.77 -5.71
CA PRO A 46 11.05 1.18 -7.07
C PRO A 46 11.38 -0.02 -7.97
N ASP A 47 11.90 -1.10 -7.36
CA ASP A 47 12.33 -2.33 -8.03
C ASP A 47 11.23 -3.39 -8.21
N LEU A 48 10.00 -3.12 -7.77
CA LEU A 48 8.86 -4.05 -7.92
C LEU A 48 7.82 -3.47 -8.85
N ASP A 49 7.07 -4.34 -9.52
CA ASP A 49 5.99 -3.90 -10.40
C ASP A 49 4.76 -3.41 -9.64
N LEU A 50 3.92 -2.63 -10.33
CA LEU A 50 2.73 -2.05 -9.71
C LEU A 50 1.76 -3.14 -9.22
N GLU A 51 1.67 -4.28 -9.93
CA GLU A 51 0.85 -5.42 -9.50
C GLU A 51 1.21 -5.92 -8.10
N TYR A 52 2.48 -5.78 -7.68
CA TYR A 52 2.92 -6.20 -6.34
C TYR A 52 2.16 -5.48 -5.21
N LEU A 53 1.68 -4.25 -5.45
CA LEU A 53 0.88 -3.52 -4.45
C LEU A 53 -0.53 -4.08 -4.29
N PHE A 54 -1.03 -4.78 -5.29
CA PHE A 54 -2.38 -5.34 -5.36
C PHE A 54 -2.41 -6.86 -5.22
N GLU A 55 -1.24 -7.48 -5.07
CA GLU A 55 -1.10 -8.89 -4.77
C GLU A 55 -1.71 -9.17 -3.39
N SER A 56 -2.96 -9.62 -3.40
CA SER A 56 -3.63 -10.16 -2.23
C SER A 56 -3.05 -11.54 -1.90
N ASP A 57 -3.01 -11.89 -0.61
CA ASP A 57 -2.82 -13.27 -0.15
C ASP A 57 -4.05 -14.13 -0.55
N ILE A 58 -4.38 -14.21 -1.83
CA ILE A 58 -5.12 -15.31 -2.43
C ILE A 58 -4.19 -16.51 -2.52
N THR A 59 -3.67 -16.91 -1.36
CA THR A 59 -3.39 -18.32 -1.15
C THR A 59 -4.77 -18.96 -1.06
N GLU A 60 -5.11 -19.77 -2.05
CA GLU A 60 -6.31 -20.58 -2.03
C GLU A 60 -6.41 -21.32 -0.69
N LYS A 61 -7.25 -20.82 0.23
CA LYS A 61 -7.87 -21.67 1.25
C LYS A 61 -8.95 -22.48 0.52
N GLY A 62 -8.48 -23.48 -0.21
CA GLY A 62 -9.30 -24.34 -1.07
C GLY A 62 -8.73 -25.75 -1.11
N ALA A 63 -8.73 -26.43 0.04
CA ALA A 63 -8.87 -27.88 0.18
C ALA A 63 -9.21 -28.21 1.63
#